data_AF-A0AB38B7B8-F1
#
_entry.id   AF-A0AB38B7B8-F1
#
_cell.length_a   1.000
_cell.length_b   1.000
_cell.length_c   1.000
_cell.angle_alpha   90.00
_cell.angle_beta   90.00
_cell.angle_gamma   90.00
#
_symmetry.space_group_name_H-M   'P 1'
#
loop_
_entity.id
_entity.type
_entity.pdbx_description
1 polymer ?
#
loop_
_entity_poly.entity_id
_entity_poly.type
_entity_poly.pdbx_seq_one_letter_code
_entity_poly.pdbx_strand_id
1 'polypeptide(L)' 'MSGVVTMASQTTAQTNTVQEKPVDLPLTLEPGPKPIPGCAHCDKVAIDRDRAKANGDGSSVSDCNVRMRRHLSDAH' A
#
# COMPACT_ATOMS: atom_id res chain seq x y z
N MET A 1 28.03 -36.63 -38.71
CA MET A 1 26.61 -36.75 -38.32
C MET A 1 26.50 -36.28 -36.87
N SER A 2 26.23 -35.01 -36.63
CA SER A 2 26.11 -34.45 -35.27
C SER A 2 24.72 -33.81 -35.17
N GLY A 3 23.80 -34.49 -34.50
CA GLY A 3 22.41 -34.07 -34.34
C GLY A 3 22.27 -33.16 -33.13
N VAL A 4 21.80 -31.93 -33.35
CA VAL A 4 21.39 -31.01 -32.29
C VAL A 4 19.93 -31.30 -31.95
N VAL A 5 19.67 -31.61 -30.68
CA VAL A 5 18.32 -31.87 -30.15
C VAL A 5 17.70 -30.54 -29.76
N THR A 6 16.67 -30.10 -30.48
CA THR A 6 15.87 -28.93 -30.12
C THR A 6 14.87 -29.31 -29.03
N MET A 7 15.06 -28.81 -27.80
CA MET A 7 14.09 -28.96 -26.72
C MET A 7 12.91 -28.00 -26.95
N ALA A 8 11.73 -28.53 -27.23
CA ALA A 8 10.50 -27.74 -27.29
C ALA A 8 10.09 -27.33 -25.86
N SER A 9 10.12 -26.02 -25.57
CA SER A 9 9.60 -25.47 -24.32
C SER A 9 8.08 -25.65 -24.26
N GLN A 10 7.63 -26.51 -23.36
CA GLN A 10 6.22 -26.75 -23.08
C GLN A 10 5.66 -25.56 -22.31
N THR A 11 4.61 -24.93 -22.85
CA THR A 11 3.86 -23.87 -22.16
C THR A 11 2.90 -24.53 -21.18
N THR A 12 3.13 -24.37 -19.88
CA THR A 12 2.17 -24.78 -18.85
C THR A 12 1.08 -23.71 -18.74
N ALA A 13 -0.19 -24.10 -18.95
CA ALA A 13 -1.34 -23.23 -18.69
C ALA A 13 -1.56 -23.12 -17.18
N GLN A 14 -1.28 -21.97 -16.59
CA GLN A 14 -1.59 -21.68 -15.19
C GLN A 14 -3.08 -21.33 -15.05
N THR A 15 -3.81 -22.02 -14.17
CA THR A 15 -5.14 -21.63 -13.72
C THR A 15 -5.05 -20.33 -12.93
N ASN A 16 -5.62 -19.24 -13.45
CA ASN A 16 -5.69 -17.97 -12.76
C ASN A 16 -7.07 -17.82 -12.06
N THR A 17 -7.08 -17.54 -10.75
CA THR A 17 -8.32 -17.34 -9.96
C THR A 17 -8.74 -15.87 -9.86
N VAL A 18 -7.93 -14.94 -10.39
CA VAL A 18 -8.26 -13.51 -10.38
C VAL A 18 -8.93 -13.07 -11.67
N GLN A 19 -9.74 -12.01 -11.58
CA GLN A 19 -10.50 -11.48 -12.71
C GLN A 19 -9.61 -10.90 -13.81
N GLU A 20 -8.44 -10.36 -13.47
CA GLU A 20 -7.53 -9.71 -14.42
C GLU A 20 -6.06 -9.97 -14.08
N LYS A 21 -5.16 -9.78 -15.06
CA LYS A 21 -3.72 -9.93 -14.86
C LYS A 21 -3.25 -8.98 -13.75
N PRO A 22 -2.42 -9.45 -12.78
CA PRO A 22 -1.88 -8.60 -11.74
C PRO A 22 -1.12 -7.41 -12.32
N VAL A 23 -1.36 -6.23 -11.76
CA VAL A 23 -0.62 -5.00 -12.06
C VAL A 23 0.56 -4.92 -11.08
N ASP A 24 1.75 -4.67 -11.60
CA ASP A 24 2.94 -4.41 -10.79
C ASP A 24 3.02 -2.91 -10.50
N LEU A 25 3.00 -2.55 -9.21
CA LEU A 25 3.12 -1.16 -8.77
C LEU A 25 4.43 -0.95 -8.02
N PRO A 26 5.11 0.20 -8.22
CA PRO A 26 6.30 0.52 -7.45
C PRO A 26 5.96 0.64 -5.96
N LEU A 27 6.80 0.04 -5.13
CA LEU A 27 6.67 0.15 -3.68
C LEU A 27 6.88 1.61 -3.24
N THR A 28 5.85 2.21 -2.67
CA THR A 28 5.91 3.58 -2.13
C THR A 28 6.11 3.52 -0.62
N LEU A 29 7.29 3.96 -0.14
CA LEU A 29 7.67 3.97 1.28
C LEU A 29 7.55 5.36 1.92
N GLU A 30 6.77 6.25 1.30
CA GLU A 30 6.62 7.62 1.77
C GLU A 30 6.10 7.68 3.21
N PRO A 31 6.68 8.53 4.06
CA PRO A 31 6.22 8.68 5.43
C PRO A 31 4.77 9.19 5.47
N GLY A 32 4.06 8.82 6.54
CA GLY A 32 2.70 9.30 6.75
C GLY A 32 2.63 10.84 6.87
N PRO A 33 1.47 11.45 6.55
CA PRO A 33 1.27 12.89 6.65
C PRO A 33 1.55 13.40 8.07
N LYS A 34 2.09 14.62 8.16
CA LYS A 34 2.42 15.29 9.42
C LYS A 34 1.26 16.17 9.89
N PRO A 35 0.92 16.17 11.19
CA PRO A 35 -0.07 17.09 11.74
C PRO A 35 0.43 18.54 11.71
N ILE A 36 -0.49 19.49 11.54
CA ILE A 36 -0.21 20.93 11.69
C ILE A 36 -0.24 21.28 13.19
N PRO A 37 0.84 21.89 13.75
CA PRO A 37 0.87 22.27 15.15
C PRO A 37 -0.28 23.22 15.53
N GLY A 38 -0.97 22.91 16.63
CA GLY A 38 -2.09 23.71 17.13
C GLY A 38 -3.45 23.41 16.47
N CYS A 39 -3.50 22.51 15.49
CA CYS A 39 -4.76 22.02 14.95
C CYS A 39 -5.25 20.80 15.75
N ALA A 40 -6.29 21.03 16.57
CA ALA A 40 -6.84 19.98 17.44
C ALA A 40 -7.32 18.72 16.67
N HIS A 41 -7.77 18.87 15.42
CA HIS A 41 -8.17 17.73 14.60
C HIS A 41 -6.95 16.92 14.14
N CYS A 42 -5.89 17.60 13.67
CA CYS A 42 -4.62 16.97 13.33
C CYS A 42 -4.06 16.20 14.54
N ASP A 43 -4.04 16.83 15.72
CA ASP A 43 -3.50 16.20 16.93
C ASP A 43 -4.27 14.93 17.31
N LYS A 44 -5.61 14.98 17.26
CA LYS A 44 -6.45 13.81 17.53
C LYS A 44 -6.14 12.65 16.57
N VAL A 45 -6.08 12.93 15.26
CA VAL A 45 -5.78 11.89 14.25
C VAL A 45 -4.36 11.33 14.42
N ALA A 46 -3.40 12.16 14.81
CA ALA A 46 -2.03 11.71 15.11
C ALA A 46 -2.00 10.75 16.31
N ILE A 47 -2.69 11.10 17.41
CA ILE A 47 -2.81 10.24 18.61
C ILE A 47 -3.48 8.91 18.27
N ASP A 48 -4.58 8.93 17.51
CA ASP A 48 -5.29 7.72 17.11
C ASP A 48 -4.41 6.81 16.23
N ARG A 49 -3.63 7.40 15.32
CA ARG A 49 -2.65 6.68 14.50
C ARG A 49 -1.56 6.03 15.33
N ASP A 50 -1.02 6.73 16.32
CA ASP A 50 0.06 6.21 17.15
C ASP A 50 -0.43 5.07 18.04
N ARG A 51 -1.67 5.16 18.55
CA ARG A 51 -2.35 4.03 19.22
C ARG A 51 -2.53 2.82 18.29
N ALA A 52 -2.95 3.05 17.05
CA ALA A 52 -3.10 1.98 16.06
C ALA A 52 -1.76 1.29 15.75
N LYS A 53 -0.67 2.07 15.61
CA LYS A 53 0.69 1.51 15.46
C LYS A 53 1.08 0.64 16.65
N ALA A 54 0.86 1.13 17.87
CA ALA A 54 1.18 0.39 19.10
C ALA A 54 0.42 -0.95 19.18
N ASN A 55 -0.80 -1.01 18.64
CA ASN A 55 -1.63 -2.21 18.60
C ASN A 55 -1.34 -3.13 17.40
N GLY A 56 -0.44 -2.74 16.47
CA GLY A 56 -0.21 -3.49 15.23
C GLY A 56 -1.37 -3.43 14.23
N ASP A 57 -2.30 -2.49 14.39
CA ASP A 57 -3.46 -2.33 13.50
C ASP A 57 -3.10 -1.49 12.27
N GLY A 58 -2.54 -2.16 11.26
CA GLY A 58 -2.12 -1.52 10.01
C GLY A 58 -3.27 -0.88 9.22
N SER A 59 -4.49 -1.43 9.33
CA SER A 59 -5.67 -0.88 8.66
C SER A 59 -6.01 0.48 9.25
N SER A 60 -6.09 0.58 10.57
CA SER A 60 -6.37 1.85 11.26
C SER A 60 -5.26 2.88 11.04
N VAL A 61 -3.99 2.47 10.93
CA VAL A 61 -2.89 3.38 10.58
C VAL A 61 -3.08 3.98 9.19
N SER A 62 -3.45 3.15 8.20
CA SER A 62 -3.73 3.60 6.84
C SER A 62 -4.90 4.58 6.80
N ASP A 63 -6.00 4.26 7.48
CA ASP A 63 -7.19 5.10 7.58
C ASP A 63 -6.87 6.48 8.20
N CYS A 64 -6.08 6.51 9.27
CA CYS A 64 -5.67 7.76 9.90
C CYS A 64 -4.81 8.61 8.94
N ASN A 65 -3.93 8.00 8.14
CA ASN A 65 -3.18 8.71 7.12
C ASN A 65 -4.10 9.29 6.04
N VAL A 66 -5.12 8.54 5.59
CA VAL A 66 -6.11 9.05 4.61
C VAL A 66 -6.90 10.22 5.20
N ARG A 67 -7.42 10.09 6.43
CA ARG A 67 -8.17 11.18 7.10
C ARG A 67 -7.31 12.43 7.27
N MET A 68 -6.06 12.27 7.67
CA MET A 68 -5.12 13.39 7.79
C MET A 68 -4.90 14.07 6.44
N ARG A 69 -4.63 13.34 5.35
CA ARG A 69 -4.44 13.96 4.02
C ARG A 69 -5.67 14.73 3.56
N ARG A 70 -6.88 14.19 3.79
CA ARG A 70 -8.13 14.89 3.46
C ARG A 70 -8.26 16.19 4.26
N HIS A 71 -8.10 16.12 5.57
CA HIS A 71 -8.17 17.30 6.41
C HIS A 71 -7.12 18.36 6.05
N LEU A 72 -5.88 17.93 5.76
CA LEU A 72 -4.85 18.83 5.27
C LEU A 72 -5.26 19.48 3.95
N SER A 73 -5.84 18.75 3.00
CA SER A 73 -6.28 19.32 1.72
C SER A 73 -7.51 20.24 1.85
N ASP A 74 -8.38 19.99 2.82
CA ASP A 74 -9.66 20.68 2.95
C ASP A 74 -9.57 21.93 3.87
N ALA A 75 -8.66 21.92 4.85
CA ALA A 75 -8.59 22.94 5.90
C ALA A 75 -7.22 23.63 6.03
N HIS A 76 -6.20 23.21 5.26
CA HIS A 76 -4.84 23.74 5.31
C HIS A 76 -4.24 23.95 3.90
#